data_AF-A0A1M5Q6M9-F1
#
_entry.id   AF-A0A1M5Q6M9-F1
#
_cell.length_a   1.000
_cell.length_b   1.000
_cell.length_c   1.000
_cell.angle_alpha   90.00
_cell.angle_beta   90.00
_cell.angle_gamma   90.00
#
_symmetry.space_group_name_H-M   'P 1'
#
loop_
_entity.id
_entity.type
_entity.pdbx_description
1 polymer ?
#
loop_
_entity_poly.entity_id
_entity_poly.type
_entity_poly.pdbx_seq_one_letter_code
_entity_poly.pdbx_strand_id
1 'polypeptide(L)'
;MIISKSQIQNILKAYGSQNNHKVQKKEGVKGPAKQDSISISEESRLKQQVLKAVKQEPDIRADKVEELRERIAAGTYTLEAGEVAEKMIARAIVDKLI
;
A
#
# COMPACT_ATOMS: atom_id res chain seq x y z
N MET A 1 -24.15 35.87 25.81
CA MET A 1 -23.14 35.51 24.79
C MET A 1 -21.91 35.01 25.56
N ILE A 2 -21.66 33.70 25.58
CA ILE A 2 -20.62 33.08 26.42
C ILE A 2 -19.54 32.55 25.48
N ILE A 3 -18.39 33.21 25.47
CA ILE A 3 -17.22 32.80 24.67
C ILE A 3 -16.57 31.61 25.39
N SER A 4 -16.30 30.52 24.66
CA SER A 4 -15.78 29.30 25.28
C SER A 4 -14.26 29.36 25.48
N LYS A 5 -13.79 28.82 26.61
CA LYS A 5 -12.37 28.82 27.01
C LYS A 5 -11.46 28.13 25.98
N SER A 6 -12.00 27.14 25.26
CA SER A 6 -11.27 26.40 24.22
C SER A 6 -11.03 27.23 22.95
N GLN A 7 -11.96 28.13 22.60
CA GLN A 7 -11.77 29.05 21.48
C GLN A 7 -10.63 30.02 21.75
N ILE A 8 -10.52 30.52 22.98
CA ILE A 8 -9.47 31.45 23.38
C ILE A 8 -8.09 30.76 23.40
N GLN A 9 -8.02 29.50 23.84
CA GLN A 9 -6.76 28.72 23.82
C GLN A 9 -6.23 28.45 22.41
N ASN A 10 -7.12 28.21 21.45
CA ASN A 10 -6.72 27.97 20.07
C ASN A 10 -6.20 29.25 19.40
N ILE A 11 -6.81 30.41 19.72
CA ILE A 11 -6.34 31.71 19.25
C ILE A 11 -5.00 32.07 19.88
N LEU A 12 -4.80 31.80 21.18
CA LEU A 12 -3.51 32.02 21.87
C LEU A 12 -2.39 31.12 21.33
N LYS A 13 -2.67 29.86 20.98
CA LYS A 13 -1.69 28.97 20.33
C LYS A 13 -1.35 29.43 18.91
N ALA A 14 -2.35 29.89 18.15
CA ALA A 14 -2.13 30.45 16.82
C ALA A 14 -1.28 31.73 16.87
N TYR A 15 -1.46 32.57 17.90
CA TYR A 15 -0.64 33.77 18.11
C TYR A 15 0.75 33.48 18.70
N GLY A 16 0.89 32.49 19.59
CA GLY A 16 2.14 32.17 20.28
C GLY A 16 3.15 31.38 19.45
N SER A 17 2.72 30.66 18.41
CA SER A 17 3.62 29.85 17.58
C SER A 17 4.43 30.66 16.55
N GLN A 18 4.26 31.98 16.50
CA GLN A 18 4.88 32.84 15.48
C GLN A 18 6.23 33.44 15.87
N ASN A 19 6.81 33.11 17.03
CA ASN A 19 7.89 33.93 17.59
C ASN A 19 9.08 33.16 18.17
N ASN A 20 9.71 32.27 17.39
CA ASN A 20 11.09 31.84 17.70
C ASN A 20 11.97 31.63 16.45
N HIS A 21 12.84 32.64 16.25
CA HIS A 21 14.14 32.65 15.55
C HIS A 21 14.20 33.11 14.08
N LYS A 22 14.34 34.44 13.99
CA LYS A 22 14.95 35.27 12.94
C LYS A 22 16.31 34.76 12.45
N VAL A 23 16.56 34.82 11.13
CA VAL A 23 17.68 35.57 10.50
C VAL A 23 17.23 36.07 9.12
N GLN A 24 17.42 37.37 8.87
CA GLN A 24 17.01 38.09 7.66
C GLN A 24 17.90 37.81 6.45
N LYS A 25 17.33 37.65 5.24
CA LYS A 25 17.86 38.31 4.02
C LYS A 25 16.88 38.33 2.84
N LYS A 26 16.53 39.56 2.45
CA LYS A 26 16.25 40.13 1.11
C LYS A 26 15.12 39.58 0.23
N GLU A 27 14.20 40.50 -0.04
CA GLU A 27 13.51 40.80 -1.31
C GLU A 27 13.47 39.71 -2.38
N GLY A 28 12.25 39.25 -2.62
CA GLY A 28 11.86 38.51 -3.81
C GLY A 28 10.40 38.16 -3.66
N VAL A 29 9.53 38.77 -4.48
CA VAL A 29 8.11 38.44 -4.59
C VAL A 29 8.00 36.93 -4.84
N LYS A 30 7.74 36.14 -3.79
CA LYS A 30 7.40 34.73 -3.92
C LYS A 30 5.88 34.65 -3.89
N GLY A 31 5.30 34.54 -5.09
CA GLY A 31 3.93 34.03 -5.25
C GLY A 31 3.77 32.69 -4.50
N PRO A 32 2.53 32.24 -4.25
CA PRO A 32 2.24 31.11 -3.38
C PRO A 32 3.17 29.94 -3.70
N ALA A 33 3.98 29.55 -2.71
CA ALA A 33 4.84 28.38 -2.84
C ALA A 33 3.94 27.21 -3.24
N LYS A 34 4.14 26.68 -4.45
CA LYS A 34 3.45 25.47 -4.90
C LYS A 34 3.76 24.40 -3.85
N GLN A 35 2.76 24.03 -3.07
CA GLN A 35 2.83 22.85 -2.22
C GLN A 35 2.91 21.65 -3.14
N ASP A 36 3.93 20.82 -2.95
CA ASP A 36 4.04 19.56 -3.66
C ASP A 36 2.81 18.71 -3.34
N SER A 37 2.00 18.43 -4.37
CA SER A 37 0.82 17.59 -4.25
C SER A 37 1.17 16.17 -4.68
N ILE A 38 0.95 15.20 -3.79
CA ILE A 38 1.00 13.78 -4.14
C ILE A 38 -0.37 13.36 -4.69
N SER A 39 -0.40 12.93 -5.95
CA SER A 39 -1.56 12.28 -6.56
C SER A 39 -1.25 10.78 -6.74
N ILE A 40 -2.03 9.93 -6.06
CA ILE A 40 -1.94 8.48 -6.25
C ILE A 40 -2.83 8.14 -7.45
N SER A 41 -2.27 7.43 -8.44
CA SER A 41 -3.05 6.94 -9.57
C SER A 41 -4.10 5.91 -9.11
N GLU A 42 -5.23 5.85 -9.79
CA GLU A 42 -6.28 4.88 -9.48
C GLU A 42 -5.78 3.44 -9.53
N GLU A 43 -4.93 3.12 -10.50
CA GLU A 43 -4.26 1.82 -10.60
C GLU A 43 -3.39 1.51 -9.37
N SER A 44 -2.68 2.50 -8.85
CA SER A 44 -1.86 2.33 -7.64
C SER A 44 -2.73 2.08 -6.40
N ARG A 45 -3.90 2.73 -6.30
CA ARG A 45 -4.86 2.47 -5.21
C ARG A 45 -5.39 1.05 -5.29
N LEU A 46 -5.77 0.59 -6.50
CA LEU A 46 -6.25 -0.77 -6.73
C LEU A 46 -5.19 -1.80 -6.35
N LYS A 47 -3.95 -1.62 -6.82
CA LYS A 47 -2.84 -2.51 -6.47
C LYS A 47 -2.60 -2.58 -4.96
N GLN A 48 -2.66 -1.45 -4.25
CA GLN A 48 -2.54 -1.43 -2.80
C GLN A 48 -3.67 -2.18 -2.10
N GLN A 49 -4.91 -2.06 -2.59
CA GLN A 49 -6.05 -2.78 -2.04
C GLN A 49 -5.90 -4.30 -2.24
N VAL A 50 -5.51 -4.73 -3.44
CA VAL A 50 -5.26 -6.15 -3.73
C VAL A 50 -4.14 -6.70 -2.86
N LEU A 51 -3.02 -5.98 -2.73
CA LEU A 51 -1.91 -6.39 -1.87
C LEU A 51 -2.31 -6.50 -0.40
N LYS A 52 -3.20 -5.63 0.09
CA LYS A 52 -3.73 -5.74 1.46
C LYS A 52 -4.58 -7.00 1.62
N ALA A 53 -5.45 -7.30 0.67
CA ALA A 53 -6.27 -8.50 0.69
C ALA A 53 -5.41 -9.78 0.68
N VAL A 54 -4.43 -9.85 -0.22
CA VAL A 54 -3.51 -11.01 -0.30
C VAL A 54 -2.73 -11.23 1.00
N LYS A 55 -2.34 -10.15 1.69
CA LYS A 55 -1.63 -10.26 2.98
C LYS A 55 -2.52 -10.69 4.15
N GLN A 56 -3.84 -10.54 4.04
CA GLN A 56 -4.79 -10.95 5.06
C GLN A 56 -5.19 -12.42 4.91
N GLU A 57 -5.00 -12.98 3.72
CA GLU A 57 -5.27 -14.38 3.43
C GLU A 57 -4.28 -15.28 4.18
N PRO A 58 -4.70 -16.46 4.68
CA PRO A 58 -3.79 -17.42 5.27
C PRO A 58 -2.73 -17.87 4.27
N ASP A 59 -1.53 -18.11 4.79
CA ASP A 59 -0.39 -18.63 4.01
C ASP A 59 -0.71 -20.00 3.38
N ILE A 60 -1.49 -20.81 4.09
CA ILE A 60 -1.92 -22.13 3.63
C ILE A 60 -3.43 -22.12 3.38
N ARG A 61 -3.80 -22.45 2.14
CA ARG A 61 -5.17 -22.73 1.73
C ARG A 61 -5.54 -24.18 2.01
N ALA A 62 -5.91 -24.46 3.27
CA ALA A 62 -6.18 -25.81 3.75
C ALA A 62 -7.27 -26.53 2.96
N ASP A 63 -8.32 -25.80 2.56
CA ASP A 63 -9.40 -26.26 1.67
C ASP A 63 -8.85 -26.91 0.39
N LYS A 64 -7.93 -26.23 -0.29
CA LYS A 64 -7.34 -26.69 -1.55
C LYS A 64 -6.40 -27.87 -1.34
N VAL A 65 -5.68 -27.90 -0.22
CA VAL A 65 -4.77 -29.00 0.11
C VAL A 65 -5.56 -30.29 0.35
N GLU A 66 -6.66 -30.23 1.11
CA GLU A 66 -7.49 -31.41 1.36
C GLU A 66 -8.17 -31.90 0.07
N GLU A 67 -8.74 -31.01 -0.74
CA GLU A 67 -9.33 -31.38 -2.04
C GLU A 67 -8.33 -32.14 -2.93
N LEU A 68 -7.09 -31.63 -3.04
CA LEU A 68 -6.05 -32.28 -3.82
C LEU A 68 -5.62 -33.62 -3.22
N ARG A 69 -5.49 -33.70 -1.88
CA ARG A 69 -5.18 -34.95 -1.19
C ARG A 69 -6.23 -36.03 -1.48
N GLU A 70 -7.51 -35.68 -1.40
CA GLU A 70 -8.61 -36.59 -1.70
C GLU A 70 -8.58 -37.08 -3.15
N ARG A 71 -8.37 -36.18 -4.12
CA ARG A 71 -8.26 -36.54 -5.54
C ARG A 71 -7.09 -37.46 -5.83
N ILE A 72 -5.95 -37.24 -5.16
CA ILE A 72 -4.78 -38.11 -5.27
C ILE A 72 -5.09 -39.49 -4.67
N ALA A 73 -5.69 -39.55 -3.47
CA ALA A 73 -6.07 -40.80 -2.82
C ALA A 73 -7.10 -41.61 -3.62
N ALA A 74 -8.03 -40.91 -4.28
CA ALA A 74 -9.03 -41.51 -5.17
C ALA A 74 -8.46 -41.93 -6.54
N GLY A 75 -7.21 -41.60 -6.86
CA GLY A 75 -6.60 -41.87 -8.16
C GLY A 75 -7.18 -41.06 -9.31
N THR A 76 -7.95 -40.00 -9.02
CA THR A 76 -8.60 -39.12 -10.00
C THR A 76 -7.78 -37.85 -10.28
N TYR A 77 -6.60 -37.74 -9.69
CA TYR A 77 -5.66 -36.68 -9.99
C TYR A 77 -4.84 -37.02 -11.24
N THR A 78 -5.32 -36.54 -12.39
CA THR A 78 -4.65 -36.69 -13.69
C THR A 78 -3.94 -35.39 -14.08
N LEU A 79 -2.70 -35.51 -14.56
CA LEU A 79 -1.89 -34.40 -15.08
C LEU A 79 -1.37 -34.76 -16.47
N GLU A 80 -1.35 -33.77 -17.35
CA GLU A 80 -0.71 -33.90 -18.65
C GLU A 80 0.78 -33.58 -18.54
N ALA A 81 1.64 -34.35 -19.22
CA ALA A 81 3.10 -34.12 -19.18
C ALA A 81 3.48 -32.71 -19.67
N GLY A 82 2.70 -32.15 -20.61
CA GLY A 82 2.87 -30.79 -21.10
C GLY A 82 2.66 -29.72 -20.02
N GLU A 83 1.70 -29.90 -19.12
CA GLU A 83 1.44 -28.96 -18.02
C GLU A 83 2.62 -28.92 -17.04
N VAL A 84 3.22 -30.08 -16.76
CA VAL A 84 4.42 -30.18 -15.91
C VAL A 84 5.59 -29.44 -16.56
N ALA A 85 5.84 -29.69 -17.85
CA ALA A 85 6.93 -29.03 -18.58
C ALA A 85 6.75 -27.51 -18.65
N GLU A 86 5.52 -27.03 -18.88
CA GLU A 86 5.19 -25.61 -18.87
C GLU A 86 5.55 -24.97 -17.51
N LYS A 87 5.15 -25.58 -16.39
CA LYS A 87 5.47 -25.06 -15.06
C LYS A 87 6.96 -25.05 -14.77
N MET A 88 7.70 -26.07 -15.22
CA MET A 88 9.16 -26.11 -15.08
C MET A 88 9.83 -24.96 -15.85
N ILE A 89 9.47 -24.76 -17.11
CA ILE A 89 10.04 -23.70 -17.96
C ILE A 89 9.66 -22.32 -17.41
N ALA A 90 8.40 -22.11 -17.07
CA ALA A 90 7.93 -20.86 -16.50
C ALA A 90 8.71 -20.50 -15.22
N ARG A 91 8.95 -21.49 -14.35
CA ARG A 91 9.74 -21.29 -13.14
C ARG A 91 11.19 -20.92 -13.45
N ALA A 92 11.83 -21.64 -14.37
CA ALA A 92 13.22 -21.37 -14.77
C ALA A 92 13.40 -19.96 -15.38
N ILE A 93 12.41 -19.46 -16.12
CA ILE A 93 12.44 -18.09 -16.67
C ILE A 93 12.36 -17.07 -15.54
N VAL A 94 11.42 -17.24 -14.60
CA VAL A 94 11.25 -16.31 -13.46
C VAL A 94 12.51 -16.25 -12.61
N ASP A 95 13.11 -17.40 -12.31
CA ASP A 95 14.35 -17.48 -11.50
C ASP A 95 15.56 -16.82 -12.19
N LYS A 96 15.54 -16.64 -13.51
CA LYS A 96 16.58 -15.92 -14.26
C LYS A 96 16.37 -14.41 -14.30
N LEU A 97 15.11 -13.96 -14.20
CA LEU A 97 14.73 -12.55 -14.33
C LEU A 97 14.79 -11.78 -13.00
N ILE A 98 14.70 -12.49 -11.88
CA ILE A 98 14.81 -11.96 -10.51
C ILE A 98 16.26 -12.13 -10.04
#